data_AF-A0A2E8A0V6-F1
#
_entry.id   AF-A0A2E8A0V6-F1
#
_cell.length_a   1.000
_cell.length_b   1.000
_cell.length_c   1.000
_cell.angle_alpha   90.00
_cell.angle_beta   90.00
_cell.angle_gamma   90.00
#
_symmetry.space_group_name_H-M   'P 1'
#
loop_
_entity.id
_entity.type
_entity.pdbx_description
1 polymer ?
#
loop_
_entity_poly.entity_id
_entity_poly.type
_entity_poly.pdbx_seq_one_letter_code
_entity_poly.pdbx_strand_id
1 'polypeptide(L)'
;MNPCKNQQWFRTQQAQLLPRQLINGGLEKTGSDQKHSSTRLFSSLLALALLLLVLVAACGNTSNTNDEQSQQFPKITETERIFTVEDFLSVGFKQSKDYDVTELPAATSAIYGFWQPGGGESVDYEIRFYPSHDDAVTKGTFFADEVTGPDGAVSDKDVTWKEGTRDRRTSGFTIGGGGGSLAVKYADYIIHSNVIMLCQGRDKDQSLDHCQSITNAVIEGGDQ
;
A
#
# COMPACT_ATOMS: atom_id res chain seq x y z
N MET A 1 -17.85 -55.29 2.64
CA MET A 1 -16.38 -55.44 2.58
C MET A 1 -15.76 -54.31 3.38
N ASN A 2 -14.84 -54.67 4.28
CA ASN A 2 -14.17 -53.84 5.27
C ASN A 2 -12.95 -53.07 4.67
N PRO A 3 -12.31 -52.15 5.45
CA PRO A 3 -11.64 -50.94 4.99
C PRO A 3 -10.10 -50.95 5.20
N CYS A 4 -9.43 -49.81 4.93
CA CYS A 4 -8.15 -49.38 5.55
C CYS A 4 -8.14 -47.82 5.52
N LYS A 5 -8.09 -47.01 6.59
CA LYS A 5 -7.22 -46.95 7.81
C LYS A 5 -5.73 -47.01 7.41
N ASN A 6 -4.78 -46.20 7.90
CA ASN A 6 -4.67 -45.24 9.00
C ASN A 6 -3.26 -44.61 8.87
N GLN A 7 -2.96 -43.48 9.53
CA GLN A 7 -1.88 -43.35 10.54
C GLN A 7 -1.44 -41.88 10.77
N GLN A 8 -1.74 -41.42 12.00
CA GLN A 8 -1.00 -40.42 12.76
C GLN A 8 0.45 -40.88 13.03
N TRP A 9 1.30 -40.02 13.58
CA TRP A 9 1.94 -40.16 14.90
C TRP A 9 3.11 -39.16 15.01
N PHE A 10 2.92 -38.12 15.82
CA PHE A 10 4.00 -37.29 16.36
C PHE A 10 4.79 -38.11 17.39
N ARG A 11 6.13 -38.10 17.33
CA ARG A 11 6.98 -38.65 18.39
C ARG A 11 7.70 -37.55 19.17
N THR A 12 7.61 -37.74 20.47
CA THR A 12 8.05 -36.96 21.62
C THR A 12 9.58 -36.90 21.77
N GLN A 13 10.02 -35.82 22.41
CA GLN A 13 11.37 -35.51 22.89
C GLN A 13 11.99 -36.61 23.76
N GLN A 14 13.31 -36.73 23.73
CA GLN A 14 14.07 -37.30 24.84
C GLN A 14 15.46 -36.64 24.94
N ALA A 15 15.64 -35.84 26.00
CA ALA A 15 16.92 -35.33 26.44
C ALA A 15 17.73 -36.45 27.11
N GLN A 16 19.04 -36.52 26.84
CA GLN A 16 19.97 -37.42 27.52
C GLN A 16 21.07 -36.63 28.22
N LEU A 17 21.33 -37.01 29.47
CA LEU A 17 22.27 -36.44 30.42
C LEU A 17 23.69 -37.03 30.25
N LEU A 18 24.66 -36.24 30.71
CA LEU A 18 26.12 -36.37 30.71
C LEU A 18 26.70 -37.72 31.22
N PRO A 19 28.01 -37.93 31.01
CA PRO A 19 28.86 -37.95 32.20
C PRO A 19 30.17 -37.14 32.13
N ARG A 20 30.58 -36.77 33.34
CA ARG A 20 31.75 -36.05 33.83
C ARG A 20 33.05 -36.82 33.61
N GLN A 21 34.15 -36.14 33.27
CA GLN A 21 35.52 -36.65 33.44
C GLN A 21 36.40 -35.57 34.09
N LEU A 22 37.04 -35.95 35.20
CA LEU A 22 38.23 -35.32 35.82
C LEU A 22 39.46 -35.82 35.01
N ILE A 23 40.68 -35.28 35.02
CA ILE A 23 41.64 -35.09 36.12
C ILE A 23 42.89 -34.33 35.58
N ASN A 24 43.57 -33.58 36.48
CA ASN A 24 45.02 -33.25 36.59
C ASN A 24 45.79 -32.67 35.39
N GLY A 25 46.63 -31.63 35.49
CA GLY A 25 47.52 -31.18 36.56
C GLY A 25 48.93 -31.08 35.97
N GLY A 26 49.52 -29.88 35.90
CA GLY A 26 50.85 -29.67 35.33
C GLY A 26 51.36 -28.25 35.55
N LEU A 27 52.11 -28.07 36.63
CA LEU A 27 52.80 -26.84 37.01
C LEU A 27 54.28 -27.00 36.60
N GLU A 28 54.77 -26.19 35.66
CA GLU A 28 56.20 -25.93 35.53
C GLU A 28 56.44 -24.44 35.32
N LYS A 29 57.29 -23.89 36.18
CA LYS A 29 57.87 -22.55 36.08
C LYS A 29 59.25 -22.69 35.46
N THR A 30 59.55 -21.88 34.45
CA THR A 30 60.91 -21.39 34.21
C THR A 30 60.82 -19.97 33.68
N GLY A 31 61.40 -19.03 34.44
CA GLY A 31 61.63 -17.67 33.94
C GLY A 31 62.86 -17.62 33.04
N SER A 32 62.84 -16.69 32.10
CA SER A 32 64.04 -15.96 31.66
C SER A 32 63.60 -14.69 30.95
N ASP A 33 64.07 -13.56 31.45
CA ASP A 33 64.11 -12.27 30.78
C ASP A 33 64.70 -12.39 29.36
N GLN A 34 64.04 -11.81 28.36
CA GLN A 34 64.72 -11.16 27.24
C GLN A 34 63.94 -9.93 26.74
N LYS A 35 64.56 -8.80 27.04
CA LYS A 35 64.35 -7.43 26.56
C LYS A 35 64.37 -7.36 25.03
N HIS A 36 63.25 -7.05 24.37
CA HIS A 36 63.29 -6.53 23.00
C HIS A 36 62.08 -5.65 22.61
N SER A 37 62.35 -4.35 22.50
CA SER A 37 61.74 -3.39 21.57
C SER A 37 60.21 -3.21 21.61
N SER A 38 59.75 -2.55 22.67
CA SER A 38 58.40 -2.00 22.90
C SER A 38 57.97 -0.88 21.92
N THR A 39 58.59 -0.74 20.75
CA THR A 39 58.30 0.38 19.82
C THR A 39 57.69 -0.08 18.50
N ARG A 40 57.82 -1.37 18.14
CA ARG A 40 57.19 -1.93 16.93
C ARG A 40 55.82 -2.58 17.19
N LEU A 41 55.61 -3.09 18.40
CA LEU A 41 54.34 -3.70 18.78
C LEU A 41 53.23 -2.65 19.01
N PHE A 42 53.57 -1.46 19.51
CA PHE A 42 52.62 -0.37 19.67
C PHE A 42 52.21 0.25 18.32
N SER A 43 53.12 0.32 17.35
CA SER A 43 52.79 0.76 15.99
C SER A 43 51.88 -0.26 15.28
N SER A 44 52.11 -1.56 15.49
CA SER A 44 51.27 -2.62 14.94
C SER A 44 49.91 -2.73 15.64
N LEU A 45 49.82 -2.47 16.95
CA LEU A 45 48.56 -2.44 17.71
C LEU A 45 47.73 -1.19 17.39
N LEU A 46 48.37 -0.03 17.18
CA LEU A 46 47.70 1.20 16.75
C LEU A 46 47.16 1.07 15.31
N ALA A 47 47.93 0.45 14.41
CA ALA A 47 47.49 0.18 13.03
C ALA A 47 46.34 -0.85 12.97
N LEU A 48 46.35 -1.88 13.82
CA LEU A 48 45.26 -2.86 13.91
C LEU A 48 43.99 -2.26 14.54
N ALA A 49 44.13 -1.39 15.55
CA ALA A 49 43.01 -0.67 16.16
C ALA A 49 42.35 0.35 15.22
N LEU A 50 43.14 1.04 14.37
CA LEU A 50 42.64 1.93 13.32
C LEU A 50 41.91 1.18 12.19
N LEU A 51 42.34 -0.04 11.87
CA LEU A 51 41.66 -0.89 10.87
C LEU A 51 40.30 -1.41 11.38
N LEU A 52 40.17 -1.67 12.69
CA LEU A 52 38.92 -2.11 13.33
C LEU A 52 37.88 -0.99 13.49
N LEU A 53 38.29 0.28 13.52
CA LEU A 53 37.38 1.45 13.60
C LEU A 53 36.64 1.74 12.28
N VAL A 54 37.11 1.24 11.14
CA VAL A 54 36.45 1.44 9.83
C VAL A 54 35.27 0.47 9.63
N LEU A 55 35.13 -0.56 10.46
CA LEU A 55 34.12 -1.62 10.28
C LEU A 55 32.79 -1.37 10.99
N VAL A 56 32.62 -0.26 11.73
CA VAL A 56 31.38 0.02 12.48
C VAL A 56 30.46 1.07 11.84
N ALA A 57 30.75 1.50 10.59
CA ALA A 57 29.93 2.46 9.84
C ALA A 57 29.19 1.85 8.62
N ALA A 58 28.96 0.53 8.60
CA ALA A 58 28.31 -0.15 7.47
C ALA A 58 27.20 -1.13 7.88
N CYS A 59 26.51 -0.86 8.99
CA CYS A 59 25.25 -1.51 9.33
C CYS A 59 24.13 -0.47 9.51
N GLY A 60 23.90 0.32 8.46
CA GLY A 60 22.54 0.77 8.16
C GLY A 60 21.87 -0.39 7.44
N ASN A 61 20.98 -1.10 8.13
CA ASN A 61 20.22 -2.20 7.53
C ASN A 61 19.12 -1.62 6.64
N THR A 62 19.51 -0.95 5.56
CA THR A 62 18.59 -0.74 4.44
C THR A 62 18.51 -2.08 3.75
N SER A 63 17.46 -2.81 4.06
CA SER A 63 16.96 -3.90 3.23
C SER A 63 16.68 -3.31 1.86
N ASN A 64 17.70 -3.27 1.00
CA ASN A 64 17.51 -3.13 -0.44
C ASN A 64 16.98 -4.48 -0.89
N THR A 65 15.72 -4.76 -0.58
CA THR A 65 14.93 -5.51 -1.52
C THR A 65 14.94 -4.65 -2.77
N ASN A 66 15.48 -5.19 -3.86
CA ASN A 66 15.09 -4.74 -5.18
C ASN A 66 13.64 -5.19 -5.40
N ASP A 67 12.75 -4.78 -4.50
CA ASP A 67 11.38 -4.55 -4.86
C ASP A 67 11.50 -3.32 -5.73
N GLU A 68 11.32 -3.51 -7.04
CA GLU A 68 10.76 -2.46 -7.85
C GLU A 68 9.40 -2.12 -7.21
N GLN A 69 9.43 -1.36 -6.11
CA GLN A 69 8.29 -0.64 -5.61
C GLN A 69 8.05 0.37 -6.71
N SER A 70 7.24 -0.03 -7.69
CA SER A 70 6.42 0.91 -8.44
C SER A 70 5.98 1.93 -7.40
N GLN A 71 6.41 3.17 -7.57
CA GLN A 71 6.01 4.27 -6.68
C GLN A 71 4.51 4.45 -6.92
N GLN A 72 3.70 3.59 -6.30
CA GLN A 72 2.26 3.57 -6.46
C GLN A 72 1.74 4.92 -6.00
N PHE A 73 0.92 5.54 -6.85
CA PHE A 73 0.38 6.86 -6.58
C PHE A 73 -0.26 6.92 -5.18
N PRO A 74 0.06 7.92 -4.33
CA PRO A 74 -0.39 7.93 -2.95
C PRO A 74 -1.92 7.96 -2.84
N LYS A 75 -2.49 7.03 -2.08
CA LYS A 75 -3.95 6.93 -1.89
C LYS A 75 -4.56 8.17 -1.22
N ILE A 76 -3.83 8.80 -0.29
CA ILE A 76 -4.27 10.01 0.40
C ILE A 76 -3.16 11.05 0.26
N THR A 77 -3.50 12.21 -0.29
CA THR A 77 -2.59 13.34 -0.46
C THR A 77 -3.30 14.61 -0.01
N GLU A 78 -2.65 15.40 0.83
CA GLU A 78 -3.12 16.73 1.23
C GLU A 78 -2.35 17.80 0.47
N THR A 79 -3.07 18.79 -0.08
CA THR A 79 -2.48 19.99 -0.71
C THR A 79 -3.27 21.22 -0.28
N GLU A 80 -2.72 22.42 -0.48
CA GLU A 80 -3.43 23.66 -0.12
C GLU A 80 -4.57 24.02 -1.10
N ARG A 81 -4.63 23.38 -2.27
CA ARG A 81 -5.64 23.66 -3.30
C ARG A 81 -6.96 22.98 -2.96
N ILE A 82 -8.06 23.72 -3.06
CA ILE A 82 -9.42 23.19 -3.01
C ILE A 82 -9.93 23.06 -4.44
N PHE A 83 -10.25 21.84 -4.85
CA PHE A 83 -10.74 21.52 -6.18
C PHE A 83 -12.26 21.72 -6.28
N THR A 84 -12.72 22.18 -7.43
CA THR A 84 -14.13 22.32 -7.80
C THR A 84 -14.50 21.44 -9.00
N VAL A 85 -15.79 21.33 -9.30
CA VAL A 85 -16.26 20.60 -10.49
C VAL A 85 -15.65 21.18 -11.78
N GLU A 86 -15.54 22.51 -11.85
CA GLU A 86 -15.00 23.24 -13.00
C GLU A 86 -13.55 22.88 -13.31
N ASP A 87 -12.73 22.61 -12.28
CA ASP A 87 -11.35 22.16 -12.47
C ASP A 87 -11.29 20.88 -13.33
N PHE A 88 -12.20 19.93 -13.09
CA PHE A 88 -12.29 18.69 -13.85
C PHE A 88 -12.89 18.91 -15.24
N LEU A 89 -13.91 19.75 -15.35
CA LEU A 89 -14.50 20.09 -16.65
C LEU A 89 -13.48 20.79 -17.57
N SER A 90 -12.58 21.61 -17.01
CA SER A 90 -11.56 22.35 -17.76
C SER A 90 -10.57 21.42 -18.49
N VAL A 91 -10.29 20.24 -17.92
CA VAL A 91 -9.43 19.22 -18.54
C VAL A 91 -10.18 18.26 -19.45
N GLY A 92 -11.46 18.55 -19.73
CA GLY A 92 -12.29 17.79 -20.65
C GLY A 92 -13.06 16.64 -20.00
N PHE A 93 -13.20 16.61 -18.68
CA PHE A 93 -14.12 15.66 -18.02
C PHE A 93 -15.54 15.89 -18.53
N LYS A 94 -16.21 14.82 -18.94
CA LYS A 94 -17.59 14.86 -19.43
C LYS A 94 -18.53 14.39 -18.34
N GLN A 95 -19.04 15.35 -17.57
CA GLN A 95 -20.07 15.09 -16.57
C GLN A 95 -21.33 14.53 -17.23
N SER A 96 -21.78 13.38 -16.73
CA SER A 96 -22.99 12.70 -17.17
C SER A 96 -24.12 12.85 -16.16
N LYS A 97 -23.80 12.92 -14.87
CA LYS A 97 -24.76 13.06 -13.77
C LYS A 97 -24.22 13.98 -12.68
N ASP A 98 -25.14 14.64 -12.02
CA ASP A 98 -24.96 15.32 -10.74
C ASP A 98 -25.77 14.54 -9.70
N TYR A 99 -25.12 14.08 -8.63
CA TYR A 99 -25.73 13.24 -7.61
C TYR A 99 -26.29 14.07 -6.48
N ASP A 100 -27.44 13.64 -5.95
CA ASP A 100 -27.95 14.17 -4.69
C ASP A 100 -27.06 13.74 -3.52
N VAL A 101 -26.45 14.74 -2.87
CA VAL A 101 -25.55 14.57 -1.72
C VAL A 101 -26.25 14.74 -0.38
N THR A 102 -27.58 14.90 -0.33
CA THR A 102 -28.31 15.06 0.95
C THR A 102 -28.07 13.92 1.94
N GLU A 103 -27.87 12.70 1.45
CA GLU A 103 -27.54 11.50 2.24
C GLU A 103 -26.03 11.16 2.24
N LEU A 104 -25.17 12.04 1.71
CA LEU A 104 -23.71 11.91 1.73
C LEU A 104 -23.11 12.98 2.68
N PRO A 105 -22.77 12.62 3.93
CA PRO A 105 -22.34 13.58 4.94
C PRO A 105 -21.18 14.49 4.50
N ALA A 106 -21.35 15.79 4.74
CA ALA A 106 -20.39 16.86 4.46
C ALA A 106 -19.99 17.06 2.99
N ALA A 107 -20.46 16.23 2.05
CA ALA A 107 -20.18 16.45 0.63
C ALA A 107 -20.91 17.70 0.13
N THR A 108 -20.22 18.50 -0.66
CA THR A 108 -20.76 19.71 -1.30
C THR A 108 -21.28 19.43 -2.71
N SER A 109 -20.70 18.44 -3.39
CA SER A 109 -21.14 17.95 -4.70
C SER A 109 -20.61 16.53 -4.91
N ALA A 110 -21.29 15.75 -5.74
CA ALA A 110 -20.77 14.51 -6.26
C ALA A 110 -21.22 14.33 -7.71
N ILE A 111 -20.27 14.05 -8.60
CA ILE A 111 -20.54 13.93 -10.04
C ILE A 111 -20.11 12.56 -10.55
N TYR A 112 -20.81 12.08 -11.57
CA TYR A 112 -20.40 10.92 -12.36
C TYR A 112 -20.25 11.31 -13.81
N GLY A 113 -19.24 10.75 -14.45
CA GLY A 113 -18.93 11.03 -15.85
C GLY A 113 -17.73 10.23 -16.30
N PHE A 114 -17.16 10.66 -17.42
CA PHE A 114 -16.03 9.98 -18.02
C PHE A 114 -15.00 10.96 -18.56
N TRP A 115 -13.76 10.49 -18.63
CA TRP A 115 -12.64 11.23 -19.21
C TRP A 115 -11.73 10.28 -19.98
N GLN A 116 -11.04 10.81 -20.99
CA GLN A 116 -10.17 10.04 -21.88
C GLN A 116 -8.70 10.45 -21.63
N PRO A 117 -7.94 9.67 -20.83
CA PRO A 117 -6.53 9.94 -20.62
C PRO A 117 -5.78 9.89 -21.96
N GLY A 118 -5.13 11.00 -22.35
CA GLY A 118 -4.32 11.07 -23.57
C GLY A 118 -5.05 10.69 -24.87
N GLY A 119 -6.38 10.80 -24.93
CA GLY A 119 -7.19 10.38 -26.08
C GLY A 119 -7.40 8.86 -26.22
N GLY A 120 -7.10 8.09 -25.16
CA GLY A 120 -7.30 6.65 -25.10
C GLY A 120 -8.74 6.22 -24.83
N GLU A 121 -8.89 5.07 -24.16
CA GLU A 121 -10.18 4.55 -23.75
C GLU A 121 -10.87 5.51 -22.76
N SER A 122 -12.20 5.56 -22.85
CA SER A 122 -13.02 6.33 -21.92
C SER A 122 -13.05 5.62 -20.58
N VAL A 123 -12.63 6.33 -19.53
CA VAL A 123 -12.65 5.84 -18.15
C VAL A 123 -13.77 6.53 -17.40
N ASP A 124 -14.58 5.75 -16.69
CA ASP A 124 -15.62 6.26 -15.81
C ASP A 124 -15.03 6.71 -14.47
N TYR A 125 -15.54 7.83 -13.96
CA TYR A 125 -15.19 8.35 -12.63
C TYR A 125 -16.44 8.76 -11.87
N GLU A 126 -16.35 8.58 -10.56
CA GLU A 126 -17.17 9.29 -9.60
C GLU A 126 -16.27 10.18 -8.75
N ILE A 127 -16.60 11.46 -8.69
CA ILE A 127 -15.81 12.48 -7.99
C ILE A 127 -16.70 13.13 -6.95
N ARG A 128 -16.29 13.06 -5.69
CA ARG A 128 -17.00 13.63 -4.54
C ARG A 128 -16.20 14.79 -3.98
N PHE A 129 -16.84 15.93 -3.81
CA PHE A 129 -16.23 17.17 -3.35
C PHE A 129 -16.63 17.44 -1.91
N TYR A 130 -15.66 17.85 -1.11
CA TYR A 130 -15.83 18.22 0.29
C TYR A 130 -15.31 19.65 0.51
N PRO A 131 -15.67 20.31 1.63
CA PRO A 131 -15.16 21.64 1.97
C PRO A 131 -13.65 21.66 2.27
N SER A 132 -13.10 20.53 2.74
CA SER A 132 -11.69 20.42 3.15
C SER A 132 -11.16 18.99 2.99
N HIS A 133 -9.83 18.84 3.09
CA HIS A 133 -9.18 17.54 3.14
C HIS A 133 -9.64 16.69 4.34
N ASP A 134 -9.74 17.30 5.52
CA ASP A 134 -10.19 16.62 6.74
C ASP A 134 -11.63 16.12 6.60
N ASP A 135 -12.53 16.88 5.97
CA ASP A 135 -13.89 16.42 5.69
C ASP A 135 -13.90 15.23 4.72
N ALA A 136 -13.11 15.28 3.64
CA ALA A 136 -12.99 14.16 2.72
C ALA A 136 -12.52 12.90 3.44
N VAL A 137 -11.44 12.99 4.22
CA VAL A 137 -10.89 11.86 4.97
C VAL A 137 -11.86 11.36 6.05
N THR A 138 -12.38 12.23 6.90
CA THR A 138 -13.14 11.80 8.09
C THR A 138 -14.60 11.50 7.80
N LYS A 139 -15.20 12.09 6.76
CA LYS A 139 -16.63 11.93 6.43
C LYS A 139 -16.86 11.11 5.17
N GLY A 140 -15.93 11.13 4.22
CA GLY A 140 -16.11 10.49 2.92
C GLY A 140 -15.53 9.08 2.81
N THR A 141 -14.43 8.77 3.50
CA THR A 141 -13.70 7.49 3.39
C THR A 141 -14.61 6.27 3.55
N PHE A 142 -15.47 6.26 4.58
CA PHE A 142 -16.40 5.15 4.83
C PHE A 142 -17.27 4.83 3.60
N PHE A 143 -17.84 5.85 2.96
CA PHE A 143 -18.70 5.69 1.78
C PHE A 143 -17.93 5.32 0.52
N ALA A 144 -16.61 5.54 0.48
CA ALA A 144 -15.76 5.12 -0.62
C ALA A 144 -15.34 3.66 -0.44
N ASP A 145 -14.93 3.28 0.77
CA ASP A 145 -14.59 1.90 1.12
C ASP A 145 -15.77 0.94 0.93
N GLU A 146 -17.00 1.38 1.25
CA GLU A 146 -18.21 0.54 1.13
C GLU A 146 -18.46 0.04 -0.31
N VAL A 147 -18.05 0.81 -1.32
CA VAL A 147 -18.42 0.58 -2.73
C VAL A 147 -17.21 0.33 -3.64
N THR A 148 -16.01 0.17 -3.07
CA THR A 148 -14.77 -0.11 -3.82
C THR A 148 -14.13 -1.42 -3.39
N GLY A 149 -13.17 -1.89 -4.19
CA GLY A 149 -12.46 -3.14 -3.90
C GLY A 149 -13.24 -4.40 -4.30
N PRO A 150 -12.65 -5.59 -4.05
CA PRO A 150 -13.21 -6.87 -4.50
C PRO A 150 -14.56 -7.22 -3.84
N ASP A 151 -14.77 -6.74 -2.61
CA ASP A 151 -15.96 -7.03 -1.80
C ASP A 151 -16.92 -5.81 -1.69
N GLY A 152 -16.71 -4.78 -2.51
CA GLY A 152 -17.55 -3.58 -2.49
C GLY A 152 -19.02 -3.88 -2.78
N ALA A 153 -19.91 -3.13 -2.14
CA ALA A 153 -21.34 -3.29 -2.26
C ALA A 153 -21.86 -2.84 -3.63
N VAL A 154 -22.64 -3.70 -4.29
CA VAL A 154 -23.16 -3.48 -5.66
C VAL A 154 -24.69 -3.37 -5.71
N SER A 155 -25.37 -3.41 -4.56
CA SER A 155 -26.82 -3.42 -4.43
C SER A 155 -27.29 -2.37 -3.43
N ASP A 156 -28.42 -1.74 -3.73
CA ASP A 156 -29.06 -0.68 -2.93
C ASP A 156 -29.40 -1.12 -1.49
N LYS A 157 -29.43 -2.43 -1.22
CA LYS A 157 -29.68 -3.00 0.11
C LYS A 157 -28.41 -3.10 0.97
N ASP A 158 -27.24 -3.04 0.33
CA ASP A 158 -25.92 -3.27 0.94
C ASP A 158 -25.11 -1.97 1.04
N VAL A 159 -25.66 -0.85 0.57
CA VAL A 159 -25.02 0.48 0.63
C VAL A 159 -25.77 1.42 1.57
N THR A 160 -25.02 2.31 2.21
CA THR A 160 -25.54 3.35 3.08
C THR A 160 -26.04 4.54 2.26
N TRP A 161 -25.29 4.94 1.22
CA TRP A 161 -25.68 6.01 0.30
C TRP A 161 -26.11 5.42 -1.06
N LYS A 162 -27.42 5.50 -1.34
CA LYS A 162 -28.04 4.80 -2.48
C LYS A 162 -27.88 5.51 -3.82
N GLU A 163 -27.77 6.84 -3.81
CA GLU A 163 -27.60 7.62 -5.03
C GLU A 163 -26.32 7.19 -5.76
N GLY A 164 -26.41 6.91 -7.06
CA GLY A 164 -25.27 6.41 -7.86
C GLY A 164 -24.97 4.90 -7.79
N THR A 165 -25.69 4.10 -6.98
CA THR A 165 -25.40 2.64 -6.82
C THR A 165 -25.37 1.87 -8.15
N ARG A 166 -26.27 2.23 -9.08
CA ARG A 166 -26.32 1.62 -10.42
C ARG A 166 -25.11 1.95 -11.28
N ASP A 167 -24.49 3.09 -11.05
CA ASP A 167 -23.34 3.57 -11.82
C ASP A 167 -22.01 3.06 -11.24
N ARG A 168 -21.96 2.70 -9.95
CA ARG A 168 -20.80 2.10 -9.27
C ARG A 168 -20.57 0.63 -9.59
N ARG A 169 -21.50 -0.01 -10.30
CA ARG A 169 -21.41 -1.42 -10.67
C ARG A 169 -21.28 -1.59 -12.16
N THR A 170 -20.67 -2.69 -12.54
CA THR A 170 -20.68 -3.20 -13.91
C THR A 170 -21.38 -4.56 -13.94
N SER A 171 -21.91 -4.93 -15.11
CA SER A 171 -22.44 -6.27 -15.35
C SER A 171 -21.53 -6.98 -16.35
N GLY A 172 -21.03 -8.16 -15.99
CA GLY A 172 -20.10 -8.89 -16.84
C GLY A 172 -19.87 -10.33 -16.38
N PHE A 173 -18.95 -11.02 -17.05
CA PHE A 173 -18.43 -12.29 -16.59
C PHE A 173 -17.36 -11.98 -15.54
N THR A 174 -17.69 -12.14 -14.26
CA THR A 174 -16.73 -11.91 -13.18
C THR A 174 -15.82 -13.13 -13.02
N ILE A 175 -14.60 -12.92 -12.53
CA ILE A 175 -13.73 -14.04 -12.15
C ILE A 175 -14.42 -14.78 -10.99
N GLY A 176 -14.87 -16.01 -11.26
CA GLY A 176 -15.58 -16.86 -10.29
C GLY A 176 -17.12 -16.82 -10.35
N GLY A 177 -17.72 -16.00 -11.22
CA GLY A 177 -19.18 -15.90 -11.39
C GLY A 177 -19.64 -16.18 -12.81
N GLY A 178 -20.71 -16.97 -12.96
CA GLY A 178 -21.38 -17.15 -14.26
C GLY A 178 -21.89 -15.83 -14.81
N GLY A 179 -21.86 -15.66 -16.14
CA GLY A 179 -22.23 -14.41 -16.80
C GLY A 179 -23.57 -13.84 -16.32
N GLY A 180 -23.56 -12.56 -15.93
CA GLY A 180 -24.73 -11.85 -15.41
C GLY A 180 -24.60 -11.38 -13.95
N SER A 181 -23.51 -11.73 -13.25
CA SER A 181 -23.23 -11.20 -11.92
C SER A 181 -22.86 -9.72 -11.97
N LEU A 182 -23.37 -8.97 -10.98
CA LEU A 182 -22.94 -7.60 -10.72
C LEU A 182 -21.53 -7.62 -10.13
N ALA A 183 -20.69 -6.69 -10.56
CA ALA A 183 -19.34 -6.50 -10.07
C ALA A 183 -19.12 -5.03 -9.72
N VAL A 184 -18.18 -4.79 -8.81
CA VAL A 184 -17.72 -3.45 -8.49
C VAL A 184 -17.02 -2.85 -9.72
N LYS A 185 -17.33 -1.60 -10.06
CA LYS A 185 -16.69 -0.88 -11.18
C LYS A 185 -15.33 -0.29 -10.78
N TYR A 186 -15.21 0.13 -9.53
CA TYR A 186 -14.09 0.88 -8.99
C TYR A 186 -13.26 0.00 -8.06
N ALA A 187 -12.09 -0.45 -8.53
CA ALA A 187 -11.25 -1.34 -7.74
C ALA A 187 -10.59 -0.63 -6.55
N ASP A 188 -10.34 0.67 -6.64
CA ASP A 188 -9.90 1.51 -5.52
C ASP A 188 -10.35 2.97 -5.75
N TYR A 189 -9.90 3.86 -4.88
CA TYR A 189 -10.11 5.30 -4.95
C TYR A 189 -8.91 6.04 -4.37
N ILE A 190 -8.84 7.35 -4.63
CA ILE A 190 -7.91 8.24 -3.96
C ILE A 190 -8.64 9.37 -3.23
N ILE A 191 -7.97 9.96 -2.25
CA ILE A 191 -8.32 11.24 -1.65
C ILE A 191 -7.20 12.22 -1.99
N HIS A 192 -7.52 13.26 -2.74
CA HIS A 192 -6.57 14.30 -3.12
C HIS A 192 -7.11 15.66 -2.69
N SER A 193 -6.49 16.26 -1.67
CA SER A 193 -7.03 17.42 -0.98
C SER A 193 -8.49 17.18 -0.56
N ASN A 194 -9.43 18.02 -1.00
CA ASN A 194 -10.84 17.99 -0.66
C ASN A 194 -11.70 17.05 -1.55
N VAL A 195 -11.09 16.29 -2.46
CA VAL A 195 -11.85 15.39 -3.36
C VAL A 195 -11.55 13.93 -3.11
N ILE A 196 -12.59 13.10 -3.22
CA ILE A 196 -12.48 11.65 -3.31
C ILE A 196 -12.82 11.24 -4.73
N MET A 197 -11.92 10.49 -5.36
CA MET A 197 -12.08 10.03 -6.74
C MET A 197 -12.08 8.51 -6.81
N LEU A 198 -13.21 7.95 -7.21
CA LEU A 198 -13.35 6.54 -7.53
C LEU A 198 -13.16 6.39 -9.03
N CYS A 199 -12.10 5.67 -9.43
CA CYS A 199 -11.69 5.58 -10.82
C CYS A 199 -11.87 4.16 -11.33
N GLN A 200 -12.51 4.00 -12.48
CA GLN A 200 -12.78 2.67 -13.03
C GLN A 200 -11.47 1.90 -13.22
N GLY A 201 -11.44 0.64 -12.82
CA GLY A 201 -10.27 -0.22 -12.99
C GLY A 201 -10.62 -1.68 -12.76
N ARG A 202 -9.97 -2.58 -13.49
CA ARG A 202 -10.15 -4.03 -13.32
C ARG A 202 -9.50 -4.54 -12.04
N ASP A 203 -8.46 -3.85 -11.58
CA ASP A 203 -7.73 -4.08 -10.36
C ASP A 203 -7.29 -2.73 -9.76
N LYS A 204 -6.74 -2.81 -8.55
CA LYS A 204 -6.30 -1.64 -7.78
C LYS A 204 -5.29 -0.80 -8.54
N ASP A 205 -4.32 -1.42 -9.20
CA ASP A 205 -3.23 -0.70 -9.86
C ASP A 205 -3.77 0.11 -11.04
N GLN A 206 -4.58 -0.51 -11.90
CA GLN A 206 -5.22 0.20 -13.01
C GLN A 206 -6.14 1.34 -12.53
N SER A 207 -6.90 1.12 -11.45
CA SER A 207 -7.78 2.15 -10.87
C SER A 207 -6.98 3.36 -10.39
N LEU A 208 -5.86 3.13 -9.69
CA LEU A 208 -5.00 4.18 -9.19
C LEU A 208 -4.24 4.92 -10.30
N ASP A 209 -3.81 4.22 -11.37
CA ASP A 209 -3.20 4.84 -12.55
C ASP A 209 -4.17 5.81 -13.25
N HIS A 210 -5.44 5.44 -13.36
CA HIS A 210 -6.48 6.32 -13.90
C HIS A 210 -6.73 7.54 -13.00
N CYS A 211 -6.81 7.34 -11.68
CA CYS A 211 -6.91 8.44 -10.71
C CYS A 211 -5.72 9.39 -10.80
N GLN A 212 -4.50 8.86 -10.88
CA GLN A 212 -3.28 9.65 -11.06
C GLN A 212 -3.35 10.48 -12.36
N SER A 213 -3.78 9.86 -13.46
CA SER A 213 -3.83 10.51 -14.77
C SER A 213 -4.73 11.75 -14.78
N ILE A 214 -5.95 11.65 -14.24
CA ILE A 214 -6.86 12.81 -14.17
C ILE A 214 -6.39 13.83 -13.14
N THR A 215 -5.81 13.39 -12.02
CA THR A 215 -5.26 14.29 -10.99
C THR A 215 -4.14 15.16 -11.57
N ASN A 216 -3.19 14.54 -12.28
CA ASN A 216 -2.09 15.26 -12.92
C ASN A 216 -2.62 16.25 -13.97
N ALA A 217 -3.60 15.85 -14.79
CA ALA A 217 -4.20 16.74 -15.77
C ALA A 217 -4.82 17.99 -15.13
N VAL A 218 -5.51 17.84 -14.00
CA VAL A 218 -6.15 18.96 -13.29
C VAL A 218 -5.15 19.86 -12.58
N ILE A 219 -4.07 19.28 -12.04
CA ILE A 219 -2.98 20.06 -11.43
C ILE A 219 -2.28 20.89 -12.51
N GLU A 220 -1.85 20.25 -13.61
CA GLU A 220 -1.11 20.91 -14.70
C GLU A 220 -1.98 21.85 -15.54
N GLY A 221 -3.28 21.56 -15.66
CA GLY A 221 -4.25 22.38 -16.38
C GLY A 221 -4.76 23.60 -15.61
N GLY A 222 -4.57 23.63 -14.29
CA GLY A 222 -5.02 24.72 -13.42
C GLY A 222 -4.04 25.90 -13.27
N ASP A 223 -2.84 25.79 -13.82
CA ASP A 223 -1.78 26.82 -13.76
C ASP A 223 -1.79 27.77 -14.98
N GLN A 224 -2.91 27.87 -15.70
CA GLN A 224 -3.06 28.71 -16.91
C GLN A 224 -4.03 29.87 -16.71
#